data_AF-A0A661M6P1-F1
#
_entry.id   AF-A0A661M6P1-F1
#
_cell.length_a   1.000
_cell.length_b   1.000
_cell.length_c   1.000
_cell.angle_alpha   90.00
_cell.angle_beta   90.00
_cell.angle_gamma   90.00
#
_symmetry.space_group_name_H-M   'P 1'
#
loop_
_entity.id
_entity.type
_entity.pdbx_description
1 polymer ?
#
loop_
_entity_poly.entity_id
_entity_poly.type
_entity_poly.pdbx_seq_one_letter_code
_entity_poly.pdbx_strand_id
1 'polypeptide(L)' 'MRFEVIGEIENQELIAKGTSIREIKRLERVYGKGQWRKLKGRARARFSSGIIKLVEIHWYEAHGIGKKEFKIKRFLE' A
#
# COMPACT_ATOMS: atom_id res chain seq x y z
N MET A 1 5.19 -11.60 -5.49
CA MET A 1 6.55 -11.04 -5.35
C MET A 1 6.72 -10.60 -3.91
N ARG A 2 7.74 -11.08 -3.20
CA ARG A 2 8.03 -10.64 -1.84
C ARG A 2 8.99 -9.46 -1.93
N PHE A 3 8.60 -8.33 -1.38
CA PHE A 3 9.44 -7.15 -1.28
C PHE A 3 9.25 -6.54 0.10
N GLU A 4 10.26 -5.81 0.54
CA GLU A 4 10.25 -5.07 1.80
C GLU A 4 10.34 -3.58 1.49
N VAL A 5 9.44 -2.78 2.07
CA VAL A 5 9.52 -1.32 1.99
C VAL A 5 10.57 -0.85 2.99
N ILE A 6 11.60 -0.17 2.51
CA ILE A 6 12.69 0.36 3.31
C ILE A 6 12.49 1.85 3.51
N GLY A 7 12.52 2.29 4.77
CA GLY A 7 12.40 3.69 5.14
C GLY A 7 10.97 4.22 4.99
N GLU A 8 10.86 5.53 4.80
CA GLU A 8 9.58 6.22 4.69
C GLU A 8 8.98 6.11 3.29
N ILE A 9 7.65 6.15 3.22
CA ILE A 9 6.92 6.26 1.97
C ILE A 9 6.74 7.74 1.67
N GLU A 10 7.32 8.20 0.58
CA GLU A 10 7.29 9.58 0.12
C GLU A 10 6.08 9.83 -0.79
N ASN A 11 5.68 11.09 -0.92
CA ASN A 11 4.61 11.53 -1.83
C ASN A 11 3.32 10.70 -1.69
N GLN A 12 2.87 10.50 -0.44
CA GLN A 12 1.67 9.72 -0.18
C GLN A 12 0.43 10.48 -0.65
N GLU A 13 -0.36 9.85 -1.50
CA GLU A 13 -1.58 10.42 -2.07
C GLU A 13 -2.76 9.47 -1.86
N LEU A 14 -3.93 10.03 -1.55
CA LEU A 14 -5.18 9.28 -1.44
C LEU A 14 -5.75 8.98 -2.83
N ILE A 15 -5.94 7.71 -3.15
CA ILE A 15 -6.61 7.28 -4.39
C ILE A 15 -8.12 7.20 -4.16
N ALA A 16 -8.53 6.56 -3.07
CA ALA A 16 -9.93 6.34 -2.74
C ALA A 16 -10.11 6.16 -1.23
N LYS A 17 -11.31 6.46 -0.73
CA LYS A 17 -11.68 6.25 0.67
C LYS A 17 -13.07 5.63 0.77
N GLY A 18 -13.32 4.85 1.82
CA GLY A 18 -14.64 4.30 2.12
C GLY A 18 -15.27 3.56 0.93
N THR A 19 -16.50 3.91 0.61
CA THR A 19 -17.33 3.26 -0.43
C THR A 19 -16.76 3.37 -1.86
N SER A 20 -15.87 4.34 -2.13
CA SER A 20 -15.18 4.43 -3.43
C SER A 20 -14.17 3.29 -3.64
N ILE A 21 -13.80 2.57 -2.58
CA ILE A 21 -12.99 1.35 -2.66
C ILE A 21 -13.93 0.19 -3.02
N ARG A 22 -13.86 -0.26 -4.27
CA ARG A 22 -14.71 -1.37 -4.80
C ARG A 22 -14.72 -2.61 -3.92
N GLU A 23 -13.58 -2.92 -3.30
CA GLU A 23 -13.39 -4.12 -2.47
C GLU A 23 -13.49 -3.86 -0.97
N ILE A 24 -14.07 -2.73 -0.53
CA ILE A 24 -14.15 -2.39 0.91
C ILE A 24 -14.80 -3.48 1.75
N LYS A 25 -15.89 -4.10 1.28
CA LYS A 25 -16.56 -5.19 1.98
C LYS A 25 -15.63 -6.39 2.23
N ARG A 26 -14.69 -6.66 1.31
CA ARG A 26 -13.68 -7.72 1.49
C ARG A 26 -12.65 -7.31 2.54
N LEU A 27 -12.14 -6.08 2.46
CA LEU A 27 -11.18 -5.55 3.43
C LEU A 27 -11.74 -5.59 4.85
N GLU A 28 -13.00 -5.18 5.02
CA GLU A 28 -13.68 -5.21 6.32
C GLU A 28 -13.87 -6.63 6.85
N ARG A 29 -14.16 -7.60 5.96
CA ARG A 29 -14.31 -9.00 6.36
C ARG A 29 -12.99 -9.64 6.77
N VAL A 30 -11.89 -9.31 6.07
CA VAL A 30 -10.59 -9.95 6.28
C VAL A 30 -9.80 -9.31 7.42
N TYR A 31 -9.83 -7.98 7.52
CA TYR A 31 -9.00 -7.23 8.46
C TYR A 31 -9.80 -6.47 9.53
N GLY A 32 -11.13 -6.41 9.40
CA GLY A 32 -12.00 -5.70 10.31
C GLY A 32 -12.56 -4.38 9.76
N LYS A 33 -13.66 -3.94 10.35
CA LYS A 33 -14.29 -2.66 10.03
C LYS A 33 -13.36 -1.50 10.36
N GLY A 34 -13.30 -0.51 9.47
CA GLY A 34 -12.43 0.65 9.67
C GLY A 34 -12.62 1.71 8.59
N GLN A 35 -12.06 2.89 8.83
CA GLN A 35 -12.04 3.96 7.84
C GLN A 35 -10.97 3.66 6.78
N TRP A 36 -11.29 2.72 5.89
CA TRP A 36 -10.38 2.27 4.83
C TRP A 36 -10.08 3.38 3.83
N ARG A 37 -8.79 3.48 3.51
CA ARG A 37 -8.21 4.38 2.52
C ARG A 37 -7.33 3.53 1.60
N LYS A 38 -7.38 3.82 0.32
CA LYS A 38 -6.44 3.31 -0.67
C LYS A 38 -5.47 4.43 -0.98
N LEU A 39 -4.19 4.20 -0.74
CA LEU A 39 -3.16 5.19 -0.95
C LEU A 39 -2.16 4.71 -2.00
N LYS A 40 -1.48 5.67 -2.62
CA LYS A 40 -0.25 5.45 -3.41
C LYS A 40 0.87 6.29 -2.82
N GLY A 41 2.10 5.92 -3.14
CA GLY A 41 3.28 6.68 -2.77
C GLY A 41 4.53 6.05 -3.37
N ARG A 42 5.67 6.72 -3.21
CA ARG A 42 6.97 6.26 -3.66
C ARG A 42 7.74 5.68 -2.49
N ALA A 43 8.38 4.53 -2.68
CA ALA A 43 9.21 3.95 -1.65
C ALA A 43 10.38 3.17 -2.24
N ARG A 44 11.46 3.05 -1.47
CA ARG A 44 12.54 2.10 -1.77
C ARG A 44 12.08 0.71 -1.38
N ALA A 45 12.12 -0.23 -2.33
CA ALA A 45 11.77 -1.62 -2.09
C ALA A 45 12.99 -2.53 -2.22
N ARG A 46 13.26 -3.35 -1.20
CA ARG A 46 14.22 -4.46 -1.28
C ARG A 46 13.53 -5.69 -1.84
N PHE A 47 14.08 -6.25 -2.91
CA PHE A 47 13.63 -7.52 -3.48
C PHE A 47 14.41 -8.69 -2.88
N SER A 48 13.92 -9.92 -3.09
CA SER A 48 14.57 -11.14 -2.60
C SER A 48 16.00 -11.34 -3.12
N SER A 49 16.35 -10.72 -4.24
CA SER A 49 17.71 -10.70 -4.79
C SER A 49 18.66 -9.73 -4.06
N GLY A 50 18.18 -8.98 -3.07
CA GLY A 50 18.94 -7.93 -2.40
C GLY A 50 18.94 -6.59 -3.16
N ILE A 51 18.46 -6.56 -4.40
CA ILE A 51 18.36 -5.34 -5.21
C ILE A 51 17.38 -4.37 -4.52
N ILE A 52 17.76 -3.10 -4.45
CA ILE A 52 16.92 -2.01 -3.96
C ILE A 52 16.56 -1.13 -5.16
N LYS A 53 15.26 -0.89 -5.37
CA LYS A 53 14.77 0.04 -6.41
C LYS A 53 13.74 1.00 -5.85
N LEU A 54 13.64 2.18 -6.47
CA LEU A 54 12.56 3.12 -6.22
C LEU A 54 11.31 2.68 -6.99
N VAL A 55 10.21 2.51 -6.27
CA VAL A 55 8.95 2.01 -6.82
C VAL A 55 7.77 2.86 -6.38
N GLU A 56 6.77 2.95 -7.24
CA GLU A 56 5.44 3.39 -6.84
C GLU A 56 4.68 2.19 -6.25
N ILE A 57 4.21 2.35 -5.01
CA ILE A 57 3.46 1.34 -4.28
C ILE A 57 2.05 1.84 -3.98
N HIS A 58 1.09 0.94 -4.03
CA HIS A 58 -0.27 1.16 -3.59
C HIS A 58 -0.58 0.23 -2.41
N TRP A 59 -1.31 0.72 -1.42
CA TRP A 59 -1.75 -0.09 -0.27
C TRP A 59 -3.13 0.34 0.23
N TYR A 60 -3.68 -0.47 1.12
CA TYR A 60 -4.88 -0.14 1.90
C TYR A 60 -4.48 0.19 3.33
N GLU A 61 -5.12 1.17 3.93
CA GLU A 61 -4.84 1.57 5.31
C GLU A 61 -6.13 1.95 6.01
N ALA A 62 -6.26 1.54 7.26
CA ALA A 62 -7.35 1.98 8.14
C ALA A 62 -6.79 2.33 9.52
N HIS A 63 -7.37 3.35 10.13
CA HIS A 63 -7.03 3.75 11.49
C HIS A 63 -7.26 2.58 12.45
N GLY A 64 -6.27 2.30 13.32
CA GLY A 64 -6.29 1.15 14.24
C GLY A 64 -5.94 -0.21 13.63
N ILE A 65 -5.91 -0.34 12.30
CA ILE A 65 -5.54 -1.60 11.60
C ILE A 65 -4.16 -1.49 10.94
N GLY A 66 -3.78 -0.28 10.50
CA GLY A 66 -2.53 0.00 9.80
C GLY A 66 -2.56 -0.34 8.32
N LYS A 67 -1.37 -0.40 7.71
CA LYS A 67 -1.17 -0.61 6.27
C LYS A 67 -1.26 -2.10 5.91
N LYS A 68 -1.99 -2.42 4.85
CA LYS A 68 -2.30 -3.77 4.34
C LYS A 68 -2.17 -3.83 2.82
N GLU A 69 -1.88 -5.04 2.32
CA GLU A 69 -1.87 -5.37 0.88
C GLU A 69 -1.07 -4.40 0.00
N PHE A 70 0.21 -4.21 0.32
CA PHE A 70 1.12 -3.46 -0.55
C PHE A 70 1.28 -4.13 -1.92
N LYS A 71 1.21 -3.33 -2.98
CA LYS A 71 1.46 -3.75 -4.36
C LYS A 71 2.33 -2.72 -5.07
N ILE A 72 3.37 -3.19 -5.74
CA ILE A 72 4.15 -2.36 -6.67
C ILE A 72 3.30 -2.13 -7.92
N LYS A 73 3.20 -0.87 -8.33
CA LYS A 73 2.50 -0.45 -9.55
C LYS A 73 3.43 0.01 -10.64
N ARG A 74 4.57 0.59 -10.29
CA ARG A 74 5.56 1.05 -11.26
C ARG A 74 6.96 1.01 -10.68
N PHE A 75 7.94 0.66 -11.52
CA PHE A 75 9.35 0.89 -11.24
C PHE A 75 9.70 2.30 -11.72
N LEU A 76 10.25 3.10 -10.81
CA LEU A 76 10.68 4.46 -11.14
C LEU A 76 12.16 4.50 -11.52
N GLU A 77 12.93 3.47 -11.09
CA GLU A 77 14.35 3.26 -11.41
C GLU A 77 14.71 1.76 -11.45
#